data_AF-A0A3S3PSH9-F1
#
_entry.id   AF-A0A3S3PSH9-F1
#
_cell.length_a   1.000
_cell.length_b   1.000
_cell.length_c   1.000
_cell.angle_alpha   90.00
_cell.angle_beta   90.00
_cell.angle_gamma   90.00
#
_symmetry.space_group_name_H-M   'P 1'
#
loop_
_entity.id
_entity.type
_entity.pdbx_description
1 polymer ?
#
loop_
_entity_poly.entity_id
_entity_poly.type
_entity_poly.pdbx_seq_one_letter_code
_entity_poly.pdbx_strand_id
1 'polypeptide(L)' 'MEENKQGNWFFRNLYEIRTTIFPEDVNDSRLKKTGKRIGWSMFLMLVLCAAVGVLTAASFAH' A
#
# COMPACT_ATOMS: atom_id res chain seq x y z
N MET A 1 -6.85 17.03 25.65
CA MET A 1 -5.93 16.58 24.57
C MET A 1 -6.73 15.69 23.64
N GLU A 2 -7.58 16.29 22.82
CA GLU A 2 -8.59 15.56 22.07
C GLU A 2 -9.05 16.39 20.86
N GLU A 3 -8.46 16.15 19.67
CA GLU A 3 -8.92 16.48 18.30
C GLU A 3 -7.92 15.78 17.33
N ASN A 4 -7.90 14.47 17.11
CA ASN A 4 -8.85 13.56 16.45
C ASN A 4 -9.34 14.00 15.04
N LYS A 5 -8.84 13.28 14.01
CA LYS A 5 -9.53 12.88 12.76
C LYS A 5 -9.44 13.72 11.46
N GLN A 6 -8.31 14.37 11.17
CA GLN A 6 -7.91 14.66 9.78
C GLN A 6 -6.79 13.71 9.30
N GLY A 7 -6.93 12.42 9.58
CA GLY A 7 -6.04 11.39 9.06
C GLY A 7 -6.26 11.21 7.56
N ASN A 8 -5.59 12.06 6.77
CA ASN A 8 -5.30 11.98 5.34
C ASN A 8 -6.08 10.88 4.58
N TRP A 9 -7.10 11.27 3.80
CA TRP A 9 -7.98 10.34 3.04
C TRP A 9 -7.19 9.24 2.30
N PHE A 10 -6.04 9.59 1.74
CA PHE A 10 -5.13 8.68 1.07
C PHE A 10 -4.60 7.56 1.98
N PHE A 11 -4.19 7.88 3.21
CA PHE A 11 -3.72 6.89 4.19
C PHE A 11 -4.85 5.94 4.61
N ARG A 12 -6.09 6.43 4.68
CA ARG A 12 -7.25 5.60 5.02
C ARG A 12 -7.51 4.56 3.92
N ASN A 13 -7.48 4.99 2.66
CA ASN A 13 -7.62 4.09 1.51
C ASN A 13 -6.43 3.11 1.41
N LEU A 14 -5.20 3.59 1.60
CA LEU A 14 -4.02 2.70 1.61
C LEU A 14 -4.08 1.66 2.72
N TYR A 15 -4.54 2.06 3.91
CA TYR A 15 -4.73 1.13 5.02
C TYR A 15 -5.77 0.06 4.68
N GLU A 16 -6.91 0.47 4.11
CA GLU A 16 -7.99 -0.44 3.69
C GLU A 16 -7.55 -1.43 2.60
N ILE A 17 -6.78 -0.97 1.61
CA ILE A 17 -6.20 -1.82 0.57
C ILE A 17 -5.21 -2.81 1.20
N ARG A 18 -4.34 -2.33 2.10
CA ARG A 18 -3.36 -3.18 2.79
C ARG A 18 -4.06 -4.28 3.58
N THR A 19 -5.07 -3.96 4.39
CA THR A 19 -5.79 -4.97 5.19
C THR A 19 -6.61 -5.91 4.33
N THR A 20 -7.07 -5.49 3.16
CA THR A 20 -7.77 -6.35 2.20
C THR A 20 -6.82 -7.35 1.53
N ILE A 21 -5.66 -6.89 1.05
CA ILE A 21 -4.70 -7.73 0.31
C ILE A 21 -3.85 -8.59 1.28
N PHE A 22 -3.46 -8.02 2.42
CA PHE A 22 -2.64 -8.68 3.44
C PHE A 22 -3.32 -8.58 4.80
N PRO A 23 -4.41 -9.35 5.05
CA PRO A 23 -5.10 -9.32 6.33
C PRO A 23 -4.14 -9.74 7.44
N GLU A 24 -3.98 -8.93 8.49
CA GLU A 24 -3.17 -9.29 9.64
C GLU A 24 -3.99 -10.13 10.61
N ASP A 25 -3.60 -11.38 10.80
CA ASP A 25 -4.21 -12.25 11.80
C ASP A 25 -3.41 -12.18 13.11
N VAL A 26 -4.10 -12.16 14.25
CA VAL A 26 -3.46 -12.09 15.57
C VAL A 26 -2.62 -13.35 15.83
N ASN A 27 -3.01 -14.48 15.23
CA ASN A 27 -2.36 -15.78 15.33
C ASN A 27 -1.24 -15.99 14.31
N ASP A 28 -0.92 -14.99 13.47
CA ASP A 28 0.21 -15.10 12.55
C ASP A 28 1.56 -15.10 13.29
N SER A 29 2.36 -16.14 13.02
CA SER A 29 3.77 -16.21 13.44
C SER A 29 4.56 -14.98 12.99
N ARG A 30 5.58 -14.59 13.78
CA ARG A 30 6.42 -13.40 13.50
C ARG A 30 6.96 -13.35 12.06
N LEU A 31 7.36 -14.50 11.50
CA LEU A 31 7.84 -14.61 10.12
C LEU A 31 6.75 -14.28 9.09
N LYS A 32 5.51 -14.70 9.33
CA LYS A 32 4.38 -14.46 8.43
C LYS A 32 3.97 -12.99 8.44
N LYS A 33 4.04 -12.31 9.60
CA LYS A 33 3.86 -10.85 9.69
C LYS A 33 4.93 -10.09 8.93
N THR A 34 6.20 -10.49 9.06
CA THR A 34 7.30 -9.88 8.30
C THR A 34 7.14 -10.11 6.80
N GLY A 35 6.75 -11.32 6.38
CA GLY A 35 6.48 -11.65 4.98
C GLY A 35 5.37 -10.79 4.38
N LYS A 36 4.26 -10.59 5.12
CA LYS A 36 3.17 -9.69 4.70
C LYS A 36 3.63 -8.23 4.58
N ARG A 37 4.48 -7.76 5.49
CA ARG A 37 5.04 -6.41 5.43
C ARG A 37 5.97 -6.22 4.23
N ILE A 38 6.81 -7.20 3.92
CA ILE A 38 7.68 -7.20 2.74
C ILE A 38 6.83 -7.24 1.46
N GLY A 39 5.82 -8.12 1.42
CA GLY A 39 4.88 -8.22 0.30
C GLY A 39 4.16 -6.90 0.02
N TRP A 40 3.73 -6.19 1.06
CA TRP A 40 3.14 -4.86 0.92
C TRP A 40 4.11 -3.83 0.34
N SER A 41 5.37 -3.82 0.80
CA SER A 41 6.40 -2.94 0.23
C SER A 41 6.68 -3.24 -1.24
N MET A 42 6.76 -4.52 -1.63
CA MET A 42 6.97 -4.91 -3.02
C MET A 42 5.77 -4.54 -3.90
N PHE A 43 4.54 -4.70 -3.39
CA PHE A 43 3.32 -4.27 -4.08
C PHE A 43 3.35 -2.76 -4.36
N LEU A 44 3.66 -1.93 -3.36
CA LEU A 44 3.76 -0.48 -3.55
C LEU A 44 4.84 -0.09 -4.57
N MET A 45 5.97 -0.79 -4.57
CA MET A 45 7.05 -0.57 -5.53
C MET A 45 6.59 -0.88 -6.97
N LEU A 46 5.85 -1.98 -7.17
CA LEU A 46 5.31 -2.35 -8.48
C LEU A 46 4.24 -1.36 -8.95
N VAL A 47 3.34 -0.93 -8.06
CA VAL A 47 2.32 0.09 -8.38
C VAL A 47 2.98 1.40 -8.80
N LEU A 48 4.02 1.84 -8.07
CA LEU A 48 4.78 3.03 -8.43
C LEU A 48 5.47 2.88 -9.79
N CYS A 49 6.11 1.73 -10.03
CA CYS A 49 6.79 1.47 -11.29
C CYS A 49 5.81 1.45 -12.47
N ALA A 50 4.64 0.82 -12.30
CA ALA A 50 3.57 0.81 -13.28
C ALA A 50 3.04 2.22 -13.55
N ALA A 51 2.81 3.02 -12.51
CA ALA A 51 2.37 4.40 -12.64
C ALA A 51 3.39 5.23 -13.45
N VAL A 52 4.68 5.12 -13.13
CA VAL A 52 5.76 5.79 -13.87
C VAL A 52 5.81 5.31 -15.32
N GLY A 53 5.73 4.00 -15.56
CA GLY A 53 5.73 3.43 -16.91
C GLY A 53 4.56 3.94 -17.78
N VAL A 54 3.36 4.03 -17.19
CA VAL A 54 2.18 4.60 -17.86
C VAL A 54 2.37 6.09 -18.13
N LEU A 55 2.89 6.85 -17.17
CA LEU A 55 3.21 8.28 -17.35
C LEU A 55 4.21 8.49 -18.49
N THR A 56 5.27 7.67 -18.54
CA THR A 56 6.24 7.73 -19.65
C THR A 56 5.61 7.37 -20.97
N ALA A 57 4.81 6.30 -21.04
CA ALA A 57 4.14 5.89 -22.27
C ALA A 57 3.17 6.95 -22.78
N ALA A 58 2.38 7.55 -21.88
CA ALA A 58 1.48 8.66 -22.20
C ALA A 58 2.23 9.90 -22.68
N SER A 59 3.45 10.13 -22.18
CA SER A 59 4.29 11.27 -22.59
C SER A 59 4.83 11.12 -24.03
N PHE A 60 4.98 9.89 -24.53
CA PHE A 60 5.36 9.62 -25.93
C PHE A 60 4.15 9.45 -26.86
N ALA A 61 2.93 9.39 -26.32
CA ALA A 61 1.69 9.26 -27.08
C ALA A 61 1.10 10.60 -27.54
N HIS A 62 1.70 11.74 -27.14
CA HIS A 62 1.38 13.10 -27.57
C HIS A 62 2.53 13.65 -28.43
#